data_AF-A0A1B8EIY6-F1
#
_entry.id   AF-A0A1B8EIY6-F1
#
_cell.length_a   1.000
_cell.length_b   1.000
_cell.length_c   1.000
_cell.angle_alpha   90.00
_cell.angle_beta   90.00
_cell.angle_gamma   90.00
#
_symmetry.space_group_name_H-M   'P 1'
#
loop_
_entity.id
_entity.type
_entity.pdbx_description
1 polymer ?
#
loop_
_entity_poly.entity_id
_entity_poly.type
_entity_poly.pdbx_seq_one_letter_code
_entity_poly.pdbx_strand_id
1 'polypeptide(L)'
;MPVSGVDFCNVTIILDHRRVNDSVLVTVWLPFKGWNSRFQATGGGGLAAGLFEPELAPAVAAGYATAGSDGGLTLGGTIDANSGLWVLGSDGKPRAELVKNFAYRSQYDLAIVGKAVTKAFYDTSPKYNAAATMRHSRSKK
;
A
#
# COMPACT_ATOMS: atom_id res chain seq x y z
N MET A 1 2.00 -4.76 18.54
CA MET A 1 2.26 -6.14 18.99
C MET A 1 2.73 -6.93 17.79
N PRO A 2 3.79 -7.74 17.87
CA PRO A 2 4.21 -8.59 16.77
C PRO A 2 3.09 -9.59 16.47
N VAL A 3 2.72 -9.68 15.19
CA VAL A 3 1.79 -10.69 14.68
C VAL A 3 2.63 -11.91 14.33
N SER A 4 2.30 -13.07 14.88
CA SER A 4 3.01 -14.34 14.61
C SER A 4 2.02 -15.42 14.18
N GLY A 5 2.51 -16.42 13.45
CA GLY A 5 1.72 -17.59 13.05
C GLY A 5 0.69 -17.34 11.95
N VAL A 6 0.89 -16.32 11.10
CA VAL A 6 0.03 -16.07 9.94
C VAL A 6 0.69 -16.61 8.68
N ASP A 7 0.07 -17.60 8.05
CA ASP A 7 0.46 -18.11 6.74
C ASP A 7 -0.26 -17.34 5.63
N PHE A 8 0.49 -16.64 4.79
CA PHE A 8 -0.07 -15.83 3.70
C PHE A 8 0.83 -15.85 2.46
N CYS A 9 0.23 -15.52 1.31
CA CYS A 9 0.93 -15.23 0.07
C CYS A 9 1.22 -13.73 -0.01
N ASN A 10 2.47 -13.35 -0.24
CA ASN A 10 2.88 -11.99 -0.55
C ASN A 10 3.15 -11.85 -2.05
N VAL A 11 2.36 -11.03 -2.72
CA VAL A 11 2.55 -10.67 -4.12
C VAL A 11 3.05 -9.24 -4.20
N THR A 12 4.23 -9.04 -4.76
CA THR A 12 4.83 -7.71 -4.99
C THR A 12 4.83 -7.38 -6.47
N ILE A 13 4.38 -6.18 -6.80
CA ILE A 13 4.23 -5.66 -8.16
C ILE A 13 4.91 -4.30 -8.22
N ILE A 14 5.64 -4.06 -9.31
CA ILE A 14 6.16 -2.74 -9.65
C ILE A 14 5.33 -2.22 -10.82
N LEU A 15 4.76 -1.03 -10.66
CA LEU A 15 3.97 -0.33 -11.68
C LEU A 15 4.74 0.88 -12.19
N ASP A 16 4.77 1.08 -13.50
CA ASP A 16 5.20 2.31 -14.15
C ASP A 16 4.03 2.98 -14.87
N HIS A 17 3.98 4.31 -14.83
CA HIS A 17 3.03 5.06 -15.63
C HIS A 17 3.67 5.50 -16.95
N ARG A 18 2.94 5.27 -18.04
CA ARG A 18 3.41 5.63 -19.39
C ARG A 18 3.83 7.10 -19.45
N ARG A 19 5.09 7.33 -19.85
CA ARG A 19 5.72 8.65 -20.01
C ARG A 19 5.90 9.46 -18.72
N VAL A 20 5.79 8.81 -17.56
CA VAL A 20 5.99 9.44 -16.25
C VAL A 20 7.37 9.15 -15.68
N ASN A 21 7.94 7.98 -16.02
CA ASN A 21 9.22 7.50 -15.48
C ASN A 21 9.22 7.41 -13.95
N ASP A 22 8.12 6.92 -13.38
CA ASP A 22 8.01 6.53 -11.98
C ASP A 22 8.06 5.00 -11.83
N SER A 23 8.34 4.55 -10.61
CA SER A 23 8.33 3.15 -10.22
C SER A 23 7.60 3.06 -8.89
N VAL A 24 6.39 2.49 -8.91
CA VAL A 24 5.49 2.41 -7.76
C VAL A 24 5.43 0.97 -7.29
N LEU A 25 5.82 0.72 -6.04
CA LEU A 25 5.68 -0.59 -5.43
C LEU A 25 4.26 -0.76 -4.91
N VAL A 26 3.65 -1.91 -5.23
CA VAL A 26 2.40 -2.39 -4.66
C VAL A 26 2.66 -3.79 -4.09
N THR A 27 2.25 -4.04 -2.85
CA THR A 27 2.26 -5.38 -2.26
C THR A 27 0.84 -5.78 -1.88
N VAL A 28 0.50 -7.06 -2.06
CA VAL A 28 -0.80 -7.64 -1.71
C VAL A 28 -0.53 -8.90 -0.88
N TRP A 29 -1.06 -8.91 0.35
CA TRP A 29 -0.94 -10.01 1.29
C TRP A 29 -2.28 -10.74 1.40
N LEU A 30 -2.25 -12.04 1.16
CA LEU A 30 -3.43 -12.88 0.98
C LEU A 30 -3.34 -14.07 1.95
N PRO A 31 -4.19 -14.15 2.98
CA PRO A 31 -4.12 -15.27 3.91
C PRO A 31 -4.46 -16.59 3.20
N PHE A 32 -3.64 -17.63 3.38
CA PHE A 32 -3.90 -18.93 2.76
C PHE A 32 -5.19 -19.58 3.27
N LYS A 33 -5.54 -19.29 4.54
CA LYS A 33 -6.74 -19.79 5.22
C LYS A 33 -7.40 -18.65 5.96
N GLY A 34 -8.72 -18.74 6.16
CA GLY A 34 -9.46 -17.75 6.95
C GLY A 34 -9.68 -16.41 6.24
N TRP A 35 -9.58 -16.36 4.91
CA TRP A 35 -9.99 -15.16 4.17
C TRP A 35 -11.48 -14.88 4.41
N ASN A 36 -11.79 -13.70 4.92
CA ASN A 36 -13.13 -13.29 5.32
C ASN A 36 -13.94 -12.64 4.18
N SER A 37 -13.51 -12.86 2.92
CA SER A 37 -14.07 -12.23 1.71
C SER A 37 -13.96 -10.70 1.66
N ARG A 38 -13.07 -10.08 2.45
CA ARG A 38 -12.85 -8.63 2.47
C ARG A 38 -11.49 -8.27 1.88
N PHE A 39 -11.46 -7.13 1.20
CA PHE A 39 -10.24 -6.48 0.75
C PHE A 39 -10.05 -5.17 1.52
N GLN A 40 -8.82 -4.90 1.97
CA GLN A 40 -8.45 -3.67 2.67
C GLN A 40 -7.16 -3.07 2.09
N ALA A 41 -7.26 -1.90 1.47
CA ALA A 41 -6.10 -1.11 1.09
C ALA A 41 -5.60 -0.30 2.30
N THR A 42 -4.29 -0.26 2.50
CA THR A 42 -3.66 0.60 3.51
C THR A 42 -3.57 2.04 3.03
N GLY A 43 -3.55 2.95 3.99
CA GLY A 43 -3.34 4.37 3.73
C GLY A 43 -1.90 4.78 4.02
N GLY A 44 -1.61 6.04 3.69
CA GLY A 44 -0.36 6.69 4.03
C GLY A 44 -0.35 7.29 5.44
N GLY A 45 0.79 7.85 5.80
CA GLY A 45 1.02 8.60 7.03
C GLY A 45 2.10 9.65 6.82
N GLY A 46 1.86 10.88 7.27
CA GLY A 46 2.78 12.00 6.99
C GLY A 46 2.90 12.26 5.49
N LEU A 47 4.13 12.19 4.97
CA LEU A 47 4.44 12.32 3.53
C LEU A 47 4.65 10.97 2.84
N ALA A 48 4.46 9.84 3.54
CA ALA A 48 4.45 8.52 2.93
C ALA A 48 3.06 8.17 2.39
N ALA A 49 3.00 7.61 1.17
CA ALA A 49 1.74 7.20 0.54
C ALA A 49 1.16 5.90 1.12
N GLY A 50 1.97 5.05 1.75
CA GLY A 50 1.48 3.82 2.35
C GLY A 50 2.37 3.29 3.45
N LEU A 51 1.79 2.42 4.27
CA LEU A 51 2.47 1.68 5.33
C LEU A 51 2.37 0.17 5.03
N PHE A 52 3.49 -0.52 5.15
CA PHE A 52 3.60 -1.96 4.88
C PHE A 52 3.38 -2.77 6.16
N GLU A 53 4.44 -3.33 6.73
CA GLU A 53 4.39 -4.21 7.91
C GLU A 53 3.44 -3.76 9.04
N PRO A 54 3.44 -2.48 9.48
CA PRO A 54 2.62 -2.05 10.61
C PRO A 54 1.09 -2.12 10.37
N GLU A 55 0.65 -2.04 9.11
CA GLU A 55 -0.77 -2.06 8.76
C GLU A 55 -1.20 -3.38 8.09
N LEU A 56 -0.32 -3.98 7.28
CA LEU A 56 -0.62 -5.21 6.55
C LEU A 56 -0.67 -6.43 7.47
N ALA A 57 0.29 -6.57 8.39
CA ALA A 57 0.38 -7.77 9.23
C ALA A 57 -0.88 -8.00 10.12
N PRO A 58 -1.42 -6.98 10.82
CA PRO A 58 -2.66 -7.15 11.58
C PRO A 58 -3.88 -7.41 10.68
N ALA A 59 -3.93 -6.82 9.49
CA ALA A 59 -5.05 -6.98 8.57
C ALA A 59 -5.09 -8.40 7.98
N VAL A 60 -3.94 -8.94 7.52
CA VAL A 60 -3.86 -10.32 7.02
C VAL A 60 -4.18 -11.33 8.13
N ALA A 61 -3.73 -11.08 9.37
CA ALA A 61 -4.06 -11.91 10.53
C ALA A 61 -5.56 -11.95 10.85
N ALA A 62 -6.25 -10.83 10.60
CA ALA A 62 -7.70 -10.72 10.76
C ALA A 62 -8.49 -11.29 9.57
N GLY A 63 -7.82 -11.93 8.61
CA GLY A 63 -8.43 -12.59 7.46
C GLY A 63 -8.74 -11.67 6.28
N TYR A 64 -8.22 -10.44 6.25
CA TYR A 64 -8.37 -9.57 5.09
C TYR A 64 -7.35 -9.94 4.02
N ALA A 65 -7.76 -9.88 2.75
CA ALA A 65 -6.81 -9.62 1.68
C ALA A 65 -6.41 -8.14 1.80
N THR A 66 -5.13 -7.85 2.00
CA THR A 66 -4.69 -6.47 2.27
C THR A 66 -3.60 -6.04 1.32
N ALA A 67 -3.54 -4.76 0.99
CA ALA A 67 -2.56 -4.25 0.05
C ALA A 67 -2.03 -2.89 0.47
N GLY A 68 -0.77 -2.60 0.16
CA GLY A 68 -0.15 -1.29 0.39
C GLY A 68 0.71 -0.85 -0.80
N SER A 69 0.99 0.44 -0.88
CA SER A 69 1.85 1.02 -1.92
C SER A 69 2.78 2.10 -1.36
N ASP A 70 4.00 2.20 -1.89
CA ASP A 70 4.91 3.30 -1.54
C ASP A 70 4.64 4.58 -2.34
N GLY A 71 3.74 4.54 -3.32
CA GLY A 71 3.47 5.64 -4.25
C GLY A 71 4.67 6.04 -5.13
N GLY A 72 5.71 5.22 -5.18
CA GLY A 72 7.01 5.56 -5.78
C GLY A 72 7.78 6.63 -5.00
N LEU A 73 7.36 6.95 -3.77
CA LEU A 73 7.90 8.06 -2.98
C LEU A 73 9.18 7.68 -2.23
N THR A 74 9.52 6.39 -2.19
CA THR A 74 10.80 5.91 -1.65
C THR A 74 11.93 5.97 -2.68
N LEU A 75 11.61 6.32 -3.94
CA LEU A 75 12.54 6.32 -5.07
C LEU A 75 13.32 5.00 -5.17
N GLY A 76 12.61 3.87 -5.17
CA GLY A 76 13.21 2.53 -5.22
C GLY A 76 13.91 2.14 -3.91
N GLY A 77 13.40 2.61 -2.76
CA GLY A 77 13.97 2.32 -1.45
C GLY A 77 15.23 3.11 -1.09
N THR A 78 15.55 4.18 -1.82
CA THR A 78 16.75 5.00 -1.60
C THR A 78 16.54 6.14 -0.60
N ILE A 79 15.29 6.51 -0.31
CA ILE A 79 14.94 7.55 0.66
C ILE A 79 13.77 7.13 1.55
N ASP A 80 13.70 7.72 2.74
CA ASP A 80 12.47 7.72 3.55
C ASP A 80 11.44 8.67 2.91
N ALA A 81 10.26 8.16 2.57
CA ALA A 81 9.19 8.97 1.99
C ALA A 81 8.75 10.12 2.93
N ASN A 82 8.86 9.95 4.26
CA ASN A 82 8.51 11.00 5.22
C ASN A 82 9.50 12.17 5.25
N SER A 83 10.71 12.00 4.69
CA SER A 83 11.67 13.10 4.55
C SER A 83 11.19 14.19 3.57
N GLY A 84 10.23 13.87 2.70
CA GLY A 84 9.78 14.77 1.64
C GLY A 84 10.80 14.98 0.51
N LEU A 85 11.94 14.28 0.51
CA LEU A 85 12.98 14.41 -0.53
C LEU A 85 12.50 14.00 -1.93
N TRP A 86 11.36 13.30 -2.04
CA TRP A 86 10.72 12.99 -3.31
C TRP A 86 9.99 14.19 -3.94
N VAL A 87 9.68 15.24 -3.18
CA VAL A 87 8.84 16.36 -3.64
C VAL A 87 9.59 17.22 -4.67
N LEU A 88 10.86 17.50 -4.44
CA LEU A 88 11.68 18.34 -5.31
C LEU A 88 12.72 17.50 -6.07
N GLY A 89 12.95 17.85 -7.33
CA GLY A 89 14.06 17.34 -8.11
C GLY A 89 15.39 17.98 -7.70
N SER A 90 16.50 17.47 -8.25
CA SER A 90 17.83 18.04 -8.04
C SER A 90 17.97 19.47 -8.57
N ASP A 91 17.07 19.89 -9.46
CA ASP A 91 16.95 21.25 -9.98
C ASP A 91 16.10 22.17 -9.10
N GLY A 92 15.63 21.68 -7.94
CA GLY A 92 14.77 22.40 -7.01
C GLY A 92 13.32 22.52 -7.45
N LYS A 93 12.92 21.90 -8.57
CA LYS A 93 11.54 21.98 -9.08
C LYS A 93 10.67 20.84 -8.55
N PRO A 94 9.35 21.05 -8.37
CA PRO A 94 8.45 19.98 -7.98
C PRO A 94 8.43 18.82 -8.99
N ARG A 95 8.55 17.60 -8.47
CA ARG A 95 8.29 16.37 -9.22
C ARG A 95 6.78 16.15 -9.32
N ALA A 96 6.13 16.89 -10.21
CA ALA A 96 4.68 16.96 -10.33
C ALA A 96 3.99 15.58 -10.43
N GLU A 97 4.62 14.61 -11.09
CA GLU A 97 4.07 13.26 -11.20
C GLU A 97 4.15 12.46 -9.90
N LEU A 98 5.20 12.64 -9.08
CA LEU A 98 5.24 12.01 -7.75
C LEU A 98 4.25 12.69 -6.78
N VAL A 99 4.05 14.01 -6.92
CA VAL A 99 2.98 14.71 -6.20
C VAL A 99 1.61 14.16 -6.60
N LYS A 100 1.40 13.83 -7.88
CA LYS A 100 0.17 13.19 -8.36
C LYS A 100 0.00 11.76 -7.82
N ASN A 101 1.08 10.98 -7.74
CA ASN A 101 1.08 9.67 -7.07
C ASN A 101 0.60 9.77 -5.64
N PHE A 102 1.21 10.68 -4.87
CA PHE A 102 0.85 10.93 -3.48
C PHE A 102 -0.60 11.40 -3.34
N ALA A 103 -1.04 12.31 -4.20
CA ALA A 103 -2.36 12.94 -4.08
C ALA A 103 -3.52 11.97 -4.34
N TYR A 104 -3.42 11.10 -5.36
CA TYR A 104 -4.51 10.17 -5.67
C TYR A 104 -4.11 8.95 -6.52
N ARG A 105 -3.14 9.09 -7.45
CA ARG A 105 -2.96 8.08 -8.51
C ARG A 105 -2.59 6.72 -7.93
N SER A 106 -1.58 6.67 -7.07
CA SER A 106 -1.13 5.39 -6.50
C SER A 106 -2.15 4.75 -5.56
N GLN A 107 -3.01 5.53 -4.90
CA GLN A 107 -4.11 4.98 -4.09
C GLN A 107 -5.19 4.34 -4.97
N TYR A 108 -5.48 4.96 -6.11
CA TYR A 108 -6.38 4.40 -7.10
C TYR A 108 -5.81 3.09 -7.68
N ASP A 109 -4.54 3.11 -8.10
CA ASP A 109 -3.87 1.93 -8.67
C ASP A 109 -3.81 0.78 -7.67
N LEU A 110 -3.50 1.08 -6.40
CA LEU A 110 -3.50 0.12 -5.31
C LEU A 110 -4.85 -0.60 -5.18
N ALA A 111 -5.95 0.13 -5.25
CA ALA A 111 -7.29 -0.47 -5.16
C ALA A 111 -7.63 -1.34 -6.38
N ILE A 112 -7.22 -0.94 -7.58
CA ILE A 112 -7.45 -1.70 -8.81
C ILE A 112 -6.62 -3.00 -8.80
N VAL A 113 -5.31 -2.87 -8.59
CA VAL A 113 -4.37 -3.99 -8.59
C VAL A 113 -4.65 -4.95 -7.44
N GLY A 114 -4.87 -4.44 -6.23
CA GLY A 114 -5.14 -5.28 -5.06
C GLY A 114 -6.40 -6.14 -5.22
N LYS A 115 -7.49 -5.57 -5.77
CA LYS A 115 -8.72 -6.33 -6.05
C LYS A 115 -8.53 -7.36 -7.16
N ALA A 116 -7.78 -7.02 -8.22
CA ALA A 116 -7.50 -7.94 -9.31
C ALA A 116 -6.68 -9.14 -8.84
N VAL A 117 -5.62 -8.90 -8.07
CA VAL A 117 -4.79 -9.96 -7.47
C VAL A 117 -5.62 -10.82 -6.52
N THR A 118 -6.44 -10.20 -5.66
CA THR A 118 -7.32 -10.94 -4.74
C THR A 118 -8.30 -11.84 -5.49
N LYS A 119 -8.92 -11.32 -6.56
CA LYS A 119 -9.81 -12.12 -7.42
C LYS A 119 -9.08 -13.27 -8.07
N ALA A 120 -7.87 -13.06 -8.57
CA ALA A 120 -7.08 -14.10 -9.21
C ALA A 120 -6.67 -15.21 -8.22
N PHE A 121 -6.37 -14.84 -6.97
CA PHE A 121 -5.94 -15.80 -5.96
C PHE A 121 -7.09 -16.66 -5.39
N TYR A 122 -8.25 -16.07 -5.13
CA TYR A 122 -9.40 -16.77 -4.53
C TYR A 122 -10.47 -17.21 -5.54
N ASP A 123 -10.24 -16.97 -6.83
CA ASP A 123 -11.21 -17.19 -7.92
C ASP A 123 -12.57 -16.45 -7.75
N THR A 124 -12.62 -15.47 -6.85
CA THR A 124 -13.83 -14.70 -6.57
C THR A 124 -13.50 -13.28 -6.11
N SER A 125 -14.35 -12.33 -6.47
CA SER A 125 -14.16 -10.93 -6.09
C SER A 125 -14.41 -10.74 -4.59
N PRO A 126 -13.69 -9.82 -3.93
CA PRO A 126 -14.02 -9.41 -2.56
C PRO A 126 -15.46 -8.91 -2.47
N LYS A 127 -16.19 -9.34 -1.43
CA LYS A 127 -17.56 -8.90 -1.16
C LYS A 127 -17.62 -7.50 -0.54
N TYR A 128 -16.60 -7.14 0.22
CA TYR A 128 -16.49 -5.85 0.89
C TYR A 128 -15.10 -5.25 0.68
N ASN A 129 -15.04 -3.93 0.61
CA ASN A 129 -13.83 -3.17 0.38
C ASN A 129 -13.75 -2.03 1.38
N ALA A 130 -12.58 -1.83 1.98
CA ALA A 130 -12.31 -0.73 2.90
C ALA A 130 -10.95 -0.09 2.60
N ALA A 131 -10.81 1.18 2.98
CA ALA A 131 -9.51 1.83 3.14
C ALA A 131 -9.19 1.92 4.64
N ALA A 132 -8.00 1.50 5.03
CA ALA A 132 -7.54 1.64 6.41
C ALA A 132 -7.04 3.06 6.64
N THR A 133 -7.35 3.63 7.79
CA THR A 133 -6.76 4.88 8.27
C THR A 133 -6.04 4.62 9.57
N MET A 134 -4.86 5.24 9.74
CA MET A 134 -4.14 5.16 11.00
C MET A 134 -5.00 5.71 12.14
N ARG A 135 -5.42 4.82 13.04
CA ARG A 135 -5.93 5.24 14.35
C ARG A 135 -4.73 5.49 15.24
N HIS A 136 -4.45 6.75 15.54
CA HIS A 136 -3.55 7.09 16.63
C HIS A 136 -4.15 6.51 17.92
N SER A 137 -3.53 5.46 18.44
CA SER A 137 -3.75 5.01 19.80
C SER A 137 -3.44 6.20 20.71
N ARG A 138 -4.49 6.82 21.28
CA ARG A 138 -4.29 7.69 22.44
C ARG A 138 -3.78 6.79 23.54
N SER A 139 -2.47 6.85 23.80
CA SER A 139 -1.93 6.34 25.05
C SER A 139 -2.68 7.07 26.17
N LYS A 140 -3.61 6.38 26.83
CA LYS A 140 -4.08 6.84 28.14
C LYS A 140 -2.85 6.79 29.03
N LYS A 141 -2.29 7.96 29.35
CA LYS A 141 -1.44 8.10 30.54
C LYS A 141 -2.29 7.83 31.77
#